data_AF-A0A227JDJ0-F1
#
_entry.id   AF-A0A227JDJ0-F1
#
_cell.length_a   1.000
_cell.length_b   1.000
_cell.length_c   1.000
_cell.angle_alpha   90.00
_cell.angle_beta   90.00
_cell.angle_gamma   90.00
#
_symmetry.space_group_name_H-M   'P 1'
#
loop_
_entity.id
_entity.type
_entity.pdbx_description
1 polymer ?
#
loop_
_entity_poly.entity_id
_entity_poly.type
_entity_poly.pdbx_seq_one_letter_code
_entity_poly.pdbx_strand_id
1 'polypeptide(L)'
;DMATSGILVFALTKRANKSLQKQFMARGVQKRYMALLEGVLNEPEGEISLPMRGDPDDRPRQLVCFEHGKHAETYWQLIDVKDGRSKVYMYPKTGRTHQLRVHSAHHMGLNMPMVGDGLYGEKANRLHLHAEMLELDHPYSKERMVFRAECEF
;
A
#
# COMPACT_ATOMS: atom_id res chain seq x y z
N ASP A 1 7.44 3.13 -4.38
CA ASP A 1 8.34 3.20 -3.23
C ASP A 1 9.62 2.44 -3.54
N MET A 2 10.79 2.99 -3.21
CA MET A 2 12.07 2.27 -3.36
C MET A 2 12.25 1.18 -2.30
N ALA A 3 11.68 1.38 -1.11
CA ALA A 3 11.90 0.50 0.05
C ALA A 3 10.88 -0.65 0.16
N THR A 4 9.80 -0.63 -0.61
CA THR A 4 8.78 -1.69 -0.62
C THR A 4 9.28 -2.88 -1.42
N SER A 5 9.19 -4.09 -0.87
CA SER A 5 9.51 -5.33 -1.61
C SER A 5 8.25 -5.98 -2.19
N GLY A 6 8.41 -6.98 -3.05
CA GLY A 6 7.31 -7.79 -3.58
C GLY A 6 7.04 -7.58 -5.06
N ILE A 7 5.80 -7.85 -5.47
CA ILE A 7 5.41 -7.95 -6.87
C ILE A 7 5.46 -6.58 -7.57
N LEU A 8 6.07 -6.57 -8.75
CA LEU A 8 6.05 -5.46 -9.69
C LEU A 8 5.72 -5.97 -11.08
N VAL A 9 4.83 -5.27 -11.79
CA VAL A 9 4.43 -5.62 -13.16
C VAL A 9 5.01 -4.63 -14.16
N PHE A 10 5.69 -5.14 -15.19
CA PHE A 10 6.23 -4.34 -16.29
C PHE A 10 5.55 -4.70 -17.61
N ALA A 11 5.13 -3.68 -18.36
CA ALA A 11 4.67 -3.86 -19.72
C ALA A 11 5.84 -3.88 -20.69
N LEU A 12 6.00 -4.98 -21.44
CA LEU A 12 7.04 -5.10 -22.46
C LEU A 12 6.65 -4.48 -23.81
N THR A 13 5.37 -4.10 -23.98
CA THR A 13 4.86 -3.49 -25.22
C THR A 13 3.97 -2.29 -24.92
N LYS A 14 3.88 -1.34 -25.88
CA LYS A 14 2.98 -0.17 -25.78
C LYS A 14 1.51 -0.58 -25.60
N ARG A 15 1.08 -1.66 -26.28
CA ARG A 15 -0.29 -2.19 -26.18
C ARG A 15 -0.56 -2.75 -24.78
N ALA A 16 0.38 -3.53 -24.23
CA ALA A 16 0.28 -4.04 -22.88
C ALA A 16 0.21 -2.89 -21.87
N ASN A 17 1.07 -1.88 -22.02
CA ASN A 17 1.09 -0.70 -21.14
C ASN A 17 -0.26 0.03 -21.13
N LYS A 18 -0.83 0.31 -22.31
CA LYS A 18 -2.15 0.95 -22.43
C LYS A 18 -3.26 0.12 -21.77
N SER A 19 -3.23 -1.19 -21.92
CA SER A 19 -4.21 -2.09 -21.29
C SER A 19 -4.08 -2.07 -19.77
N LEU A 20 -2.87 -2.22 -19.23
CA LEU A 20 -2.63 -2.21 -17.79
C LEU A 20 -3.00 -0.86 -17.18
N GLN A 21 -2.58 0.26 -17.78
CA GLN A 21 -2.98 1.61 -17.33
C GLN A 21 -4.50 1.74 -17.21
N LYS A 22 -5.25 1.27 -18.22
CA LYS A 22 -6.72 1.27 -18.17
C LYS A 22 -7.26 0.45 -17.00
N GLN A 23 -6.71 -0.73 -16.75
CA GLN A 23 -7.13 -1.59 -15.63
C GLN A 23 -6.85 -0.92 -14.26
N PHE A 24 -5.69 -0.29 -14.10
CA PHE A 24 -5.35 0.46 -12.88
C PHE A 24 -6.27 1.67 -12.68
N MET A 25 -6.56 2.44 -13.74
CA MET A 25 -7.48 3.58 -13.69
C MET A 25 -8.92 3.15 -13.37
N ALA A 26 -9.36 2.03 -13.93
CA ALA A 26 -10.68 1.44 -13.69
C ALA A 26 -10.77 0.69 -12.36
N ARG A 27 -9.68 0.61 -11.57
CA ARG A 27 -9.60 -0.14 -10.31
C ARG A 27 -9.92 -1.64 -10.45
N GLY A 28 -9.72 -2.22 -11.63
CA GLY A 28 -9.93 -3.65 -11.88
C GLY A 28 -8.78 -4.55 -11.41
N VAL A 29 -7.65 -3.93 -11.03
CA VAL A 29 -6.49 -4.61 -10.46
C VAL A 29 -6.68 -4.74 -8.95
N GLN A 30 -6.63 -5.96 -8.43
CA GLN A 30 -6.62 -6.20 -6.98
C GLN A 30 -5.18 -6.29 -6.50
N LYS A 31 -4.93 -5.67 -5.34
CA LYS A 31 -3.61 -5.66 -4.71
C LYS A 31 -3.79 -5.99 -3.24
N ARG A 32 -2.96 -6.87 -2.71
CA ARG A 32 -2.84 -7.12 -1.28
C ARG A 32 -1.39 -6.95 -0.87
N TYR A 33 -1.21 -6.16 0.17
CA TYR A 33 0.07 -5.93 0.81
C TYR A 33 0.06 -6.57 2.18
N MET A 34 1.23 -7.01 2.63
CA MET A 34 1.47 -7.38 4.01
C MET A 34 2.32 -6.28 4.66
N ALA A 35 1.93 -5.84 5.84
CA ALA A 35 2.66 -4.83 6.61
C ALA A 35 2.81 -5.25 8.07
N LEU A 36 3.91 -4.86 8.69
CA LEU A 36 4.14 -4.98 10.12
C LEU A 36 4.14 -3.57 10.72
N LEU A 37 3.30 -3.34 11.73
CA LEU A 37 3.09 -2.03 12.35
C LEU A 37 3.72 -1.95 13.74
N GLU A 38 4.23 -0.78 14.10
CA GLU A 38 4.68 -0.46 15.45
C GLU A 38 3.44 -0.19 16.34
N GLY A 39 2.93 -1.25 16.98
CA GLY A 39 1.78 -1.18 17.89
C GLY A 39 0.78 -2.31 17.74
N VAL A 40 -0.19 -2.35 18.66
CA VAL A 40 -1.27 -3.35 18.71
C VAL A 40 -2.58 -2.71 18.27
N LEU A 41 -3.14 -3.19 17.17
CA LEU A 41 -4.49 -2.84 16.73
C LEU A 41 -5.52 -3.57 17.59
N ASN A 42 -6.55 -2.85 18.00
CA ASN A 42 -7.66 -3.40 18.80
C ASN A 42 -8.77 -3.99 17.93
N GLU A 43 -8.93 -3.45 16.72
CA GLU A 43 -9.96 -3.88 15.77
C GLU A 43 -9.41 -4.96 14.83
N PRO A 44 -10.22 -5.94 14.42
CA PRO A 44 -9.78 -7.01 13.52
C PRO A 44 -9.64 -6.54 12.06
N GLU A 45 -10.32 -5.46 11.67
CA GLU A 45 -10.29 -4.90 10.32
C GLU A 45 -10.84 -3.48 10.29
N GLY A 46 -10.67 -2.77 9.18
CA GLY A 46 -11.25 -1.45 9.00
C GLY A 46 -10.93 -0.79 7.66
N GLU A 47 -11.46 0.42 7.47
CA GLU A 47 -11.22 1.25 6.30
C GLU A 47 -10.61 2.59 6.71
N ILE A 48 -9.68 3.07 5.89
CA ILE A 48 -9.04 4.38 6.05
C ILE A 48 -9.30 5.16 4.77
N SER A 49 -9.99 6.28 4.89
CA SER A 49 -10.22 7.22 3.80
C SER A 49 -9.70 8.60 4.19
N LEU A 50 -8.51 8.94 3.71
CA LEU A 50 -7.84 10.20 4.00
C LEU A 50 -7.30 10.79 2.69
N PRO A 51 -7.67 12.02 2.32
CA PRO A 51 -7.15 12.66 1.11
C PRO A 51 -5.67 13.01 1.29
N MET A 52 -4.85 12.73 0.27
CA MET A 52 -3.40 12.86 0.33
C MET A 52 -2.81 13.66 -0.82
N ARG A 53 -1.71 14.36 -0.55
CA ARG A 53 -0.88 14.99 -1.58
C ARG A 53 0.60 14.90 -1.21
N GLY A 54 1.45 15.21 -2.18
CA GLY A 54 2.87 15.42 -1.93
C GLY A 54 3.08 16.60 -0.98
N ASP A 55 4.01 16.43 -0.06
CA ASP A 55 4.47 17.51 0.80
C ASP A 55 5.28 18.50 -0.08
N PRO A 56 4.86 19.77 -0.20
CA PRO A 56 5.60 20.75 -0.98
C PRO A 56 6.95 21.10 -0.36
N ASP A 57 7.08 20.98 0.97
CA ASP A 57 8.21 21.47 1.76
C ASP A 57 9.18 20.34 2.14
N ASP A 58 8.71 19.09 2.25
CA ASP A 58 9.54 17.92 2.55
C ASP A 58 9.35 16.80 1.51
N ARG A 59 10.01 16.93 0.35
CA ARG A 59 10.03 15.87 -0.66
C ARG A 59 11.03 14.77 -0.27
N PRO A 60 10.68 13.47 -0.37
CA PRO A 60 9.55 12.91 -1.12
C PRO A 60 8.30 12.58 -0.27
N ARG A 61 8.16 13.15 0.93
CA ARG A 61 7.03 12.85 1.82
C ARG A 61 5.70 13.26 1.19
N GLN A 62 4.67 12.69 1.78
CA GLN A 62 3.27 12.84 1.42
C GLN A 62 2.54 13.11 2.73
N LEU A 63 1.52 13.94 2.69
CA LEU A 63 0.75 14.33 3.87
C LEU A 63 -0.76 14.21 3.61
N VAL A 64 -1.53 14.14 4.69
CA VAL A 64 -2.97 14.24 4.63
C VAL A 64 -3.36 15.71 4.45
N CYS A 65 -4.19 15.99 3.45
CA CYS A 65 -4.63 17.35 3.15
C CYS A 65 -6.07 17.34 2.62
N PHE A 66 -7.00 17.93 3.36
CA PHE A 66 -8.40 17.98 2.96
C PHE A 66 -8.70 19.01 1.87
N GLU A 67 -7.87 20.05 1.74
CA GLU A 67 -8.10 21.13 0.78
C GLU A 67 -7.62 20.77 -0.64
N HIS A 68 -6.45 20.16 -0.76
CA HIS A 68 -5.79 19.88 -2.04
C HIS A 68 -5.43 18.40 -2.23
N GLY A 69 -5.71 17.55 -1.24
CA GLY A 69 -5.42 16.13 -1.32
C GLY A 69 -6.33 15.41 -2.29
N LYS A 70 -5.79 14.41 -2.96
CA LYS A 70 -6.58 13.47 -3.77
C LYS A 70 -7.09 12.37 -2.85
N HIS A 71 -8.36 11.98 -3.04
CA HIS A 71 -8.95 10.85 -2.33
C HIS A 71 -8.05 9.61 -2.38
N ALA A 72 -7.81 9.03 -1.22
CA ALA A 72 -7.04 7.81 -1.01
C ALA A 72 -7.77 6.94 0.01
N GLU A 73 -7.88 5.66 -0.31
CA GLU A 73 -8.74 4.69 0.38
C GLU A 73 -8.06 3.33 0.44
N THR A 74 -8.01 2.78 1.64
CA THR A 74 -7.36 1.51 1.97
C THR A 74 -8.26 0.73 2.92
N TYR A 75 -8.56 -0.52 2.59
CA TYR A 75 -9.10 -1.49 3.56
C TYR A 75 -7.94 -2.28 4.17
N TRP A 76 -8.05 -2.67 5.43
CA TRP A 76 -7.04 -3.45 6.13
C TRP A 76 -7.66 -4.52 7.01
N GLN A 77 -6.89 -5.56 7.29
CA GLN A 77 -7.29 -6.69 8.12
C GLN A 77 -6.12 -7.13 9.00
N LEU A 78 -6.35 -7.27 10.30
CA LEU A 78 -5.41 -7.82 11.27
C LEU A 78 -5.23 -9.32 11.07
N ILE A 79 -3.99 -9.77 11.05
CA ILE A 79 -3.61 -11.17 10.80
C ILE A 79 -3.06 -11.80 12.06
N ASP A 80 -2.15 -11.10 12.72
CA ASP A 80 -1.51 -11.58 13.94
C ASP A 80 -1.01 -10.40 14.78
N VAL A 81 -0.88 -10.63 16.08
CA VAL A 81 -0.25 -9.71 17.02
C VAL A 81 0.85 -10.46 17.76
N LYS A 82 2.08 -10.00 17.59
CA LYS A 82 3.25 -10.62 18.21
C LYS A 82 4.26 -9.57 18.64
N ASP A 83 4.83 -9.75 19.83
CA ASP A 83 5.88 -8.87 20.38
C ASP A 83 5.48 -7.37 20.38
N GLY A 84 4.19 -7.08 20.65
CA GLY A 84 3.65 -5.72 20.67
C GLY A 84 3.44 -5.08 19.29
N ARG A 85 3.51 -5.87 18.21
CA ARG A 85 3.36 -5.42 16.82
C ARG A 85 2.21 -6.13 16.12
N SER A 86 1.57 -5.42 15.21
CA SER A 86 0.45 -5.93 14.42
C SER A 86 0.89 -6.26 13.00
N LYS A 87 0.62 -7.49 12.59
CA LYS A 87 0.77 -7.92 11.20
C LYS A 87 -0.58 -7.78 10.50
N VAL A 88 -0.61 -7.03 9.40
CA VAL A 88 -1.86 -6.70 8.70
C VAL A 88 -1.77 -7.01 7.21
N TYR A 89 -2.90 -7.39 6.63
CA TYR A 89 -3.13 -7.20 5.20
C TYR A 89 -3.64 -5.79 4.93
N MET A 90 -3.19 -5.19 3.85
CA MET A 90 -3.69 -3.92 3.35
C MET A 90 -4.09 -4.02 1.87
N TYR A 91 -5.26 -3.49 1.55
CA TYR A 91 -5.90 -3.54 0.24
C TYR A 91 -6.13 -2.12 -0.26
N PRO A 92 -5.14 -1.50 -0.94
CA PRO A 92 -5.28 -0.14 -1.43
C PRO A 92 -6.23 -0.09 -2.64
N LYS A 93 -7.46 0.41 -2.43
CA LYS A 93 -8.47 0.64 -3.49
C LYS A 93 -8.03 1.74 -4.47
N THR A 94 -7.20 2.65 -4.00
CA THR A 94 -6.52 3.70 -4.79
C THR A 94 -5.00 3.43 -4.85
N GLY A 95 -4.23 4.32 -5.47
CA GLY A 95 -2.79 4.10 -5.68
C GLY A 95 -2.00 5.40 -5.55
N ARG A 96 -2.18 6.14 -4.45
CA ARG A 96 -1.40 7.35 -4.19
C ARG A 96 0.01 6.98 -3.74
N THR A 97 0.98 7.82 -4.05
CA THR A 97 2.36 7.66 -3.57
C THR A 97 2.35 7.56 -2.05
N HIS A 98 3.06 6.58 -1.49
CA HIS A 98 3.17 6.30 -0.05
C HIS A 98 1.82 6.12 0.69
N GLN A 99 0.73 5.82 -0.01
CA GLN A 99 -0.62 5.76 0.58
C GLN A 99 -0.69 4.91 1.84
N LEU A 100 -0.25 3.65 1.75
CA LEU A 100 -0.31 2.70 2.86
C LEU A 100 0.52 3.18 4.06
N ARG A 101 1.70 3.74 3.78
CA ARG A 101 2.64 4.23 4.79
C ARG A 101 2.04 5.40 5.58
N VAL A 102 1.45 6.38 4.88
CA VAL A 102 0.77 7.51 5.53
C VAL A 102 -0.50 7.08 6.25
N HIS A 103 -1.35 6.25 5.62
CA HIS A 103 -2.56 5.73 6.26
C HIS A 103 -2.25 4.96 7.54
N SER A 104 -1.12 4.26 7.59
CA SER A 104 -0.64 3.59 8.80
C SER A 104 -0.19 4.60 9.87
N ALA A 105 0.73 5.51 9.52
CA ALA A 105 1.40 6.37 10.49
C ALA A 105 0.53 7.53 11.01
N HIS A 106 -0.39 8.03 10.19
CA HIS A 106 -1.15 9.24 10.52
C HIS A 106 -2.11 9.01 11.70
N HIS A 107 -2.22 9.98 12.61
CA HIS A 107 -3.09 9.91 13.79
C HIS A 107 -4.59 9.72 13.50
N MET A 108 -5.08 10.16 12.33
CA MET A 108 -6.45 9.89 11.85
C MET A 108 -6.58 8.57 11.07
N GLY A 109 -5.47 7.88 10.82
CA GLY A 109 -5.42 6.57 10.20
C GLY A 109 -5.30 5.50 11.30
N LEU A 110 -4.27 4.65 11.22
CA LEU A 110 -4.00 3.67 12.26
C LEU A 110 -3.22 4.23 13.45
N ASN A 111 -2.63 5.42 13.30
CA ASN A 111 -1.73 6.02 14.29
C ASN A 111 -0.59 5.07 14.72
N MET A 112 -0.15 4.21 13.79
CA MET A 112 0.85 3.17 14.02
C MET A 112 1.72 3.07 12.75
N PRO A 113 2.91 3.67 12.72
CA PRO A 113 3.76 3.59 11.54
C PRO A 113 4.22 2.16 11.27
N MET A 114 4.61 1.87 10.03
CA MET A 114 5.19 0.57 9.68
C MET A 114 6.59 0.44 10.27
N VAL A 115 6.94 -0.78 10.71
CA VAL A 115 8.28 -1.09 11.24
C VAL A 115 9.34 -0.75 10.20
N GLY A 116 10.31 0.07 10.60
CA GLY A 116 11.42 0.51 9.75
C GLY A 116 11.07 1.53 8.67
N ASP A 117 9.90 2.17 8.76
CA ASP A 117 9.55 3.28 7.88
C ASP A 117 10.35 4.54 8.23
N GLY A 118 11.49 4.72 7.58
CA GLY A 118 12.36 5.88 7.81
C GLY A 118 11.81 7.23 7.34
N LEU A 119 10.63 7.29 6.69
CA LEU A 119 9.95 8.57 6.49
C LEU A 119 8.95 8.77 7.63
N TYR A 120 7.95 7.90 7.77
CA TYR A 120 6.78 8.17 8.59
C TYR A 120 6.84 7.59 10.02
N GLY A 121 7.90 6.88 10.36
CA GLY A 121 8.13 6.31 11.68
C GLY A 121 9.61 6.25 12.00
N GLU A 122 10.01 5.19 12.69
CA GLU A 122 11.40 4.97 13.07
C GLU A 122 12.14 4.17 11.99
N LYS A 123 13.31 4.66 11.59
CA LYS A 123 14.14 4.01 10.59
C LYS A 123 14.79 2.76 11.19
N ALA A 124 14.71 1.64 10.47
CA ALA A 124 15.40 0.40 10.80
C ALA A 124 16.12 -0.18 9.57
N ASN A 125 16.50 -1.45 9.62
CA ASN A 125 17.21 -2.15 8.54
C ASN A 125 16.42 -2.13 7.21
N ARG A 126 15.09 -2.23 7.27
CA ARG A 126 14.20 -2.22 6.09
C ARG A 126 12.79 -1.74 6.45
N LEU A 127 12.05 -1.30 5.43
CA LEU A 127 10.60 -1.11 5.53
C LEU A 127 9.89 -2.47 5.50
N HIS A 128 9.01 -2.70 6.47
CA HIS A 128 8.17 -3.91 6.57
C HIS A 128 6.83 -3.69 5.86
N LEU A 129 6.92 -3.47 4.54
CA LEU A 129 5.80 -3.41 3.62
C LEU A 129 6.13 -4.25 2.39
N HIS A 130 5.28 -5.22 2.09
CA HIS A 130 5.49 -6.18 1.01
C HIS A 130 4.25 -6.28 0.10
N ALA A 131 4.44 -6.13 -1.20
CA ALA A 131 3.42 -6.39 -2.22
C ALA A 131 3.29 -7.91 -2.43
N GLU A 132 2.42 -8.53 -1.64
CA GLU A 132 2.30 -10.00 -1.52
C GLU A 132 1.43 -10.61 -2.62
N MET A 133 0.37 -9.93 -3.06
CA MET A 133 -0.49 -10.42 -4.14
C MET A 133 -0.90 -9.30 -5.12
N LEU A 134 -0.89 -9.66 -6.40
CA LEU A 134 -1.37 -8.82 -7.49
C LEU A 134 -2.28 -9.65 -8.41
N GLU A 135 -3.46 -9.13 -8.70
CA GLU A 135 -4.42 -9.78 -9.58
C GLU A 135 -4.88 -8.82 -10.69
N LEU A 136 -4.75 -9.25 -11.94
CA LEU A 136 -5.03 -8.44 -13.12
C LEU A 136 -5.46 -9.30 -14.31
N ASP A 137 -5.97 -8.68 -15.36
CA ASP A 137 -6.33 -9.41 -16.58
C ASP A 137 -5.16 -9.33 -17.58
N HIS A 138 -4.76 -10.47 -18.13
CA HIS A 138 -3.69 -10.52 -19.11
C HIS A 138 -3.98 -9.56 -20.29
N PRO A 139 -3.06 -8.67 -20.70
CA PRO A 139 -3.35 -7.62 -21.68
C PRO A 139 -3.87 -8.10 -23.03
N TYR A 140 -3.53 -9.34 -23.41
CA TYR A 140 -3.90 -9.95 -24.69
C TYR A 140 -5.01 -10.99 -24.55
N SER A 141 -4.78 -12.07 -23.79
CA SER A 141 -5.75 -13.17 -23.64
C SER A 141 -6.97 -12.80 -22.81
N LYS A 142 -6.90 -11.71 -22.02
CA LYS A 142 -7.95 -11.27 -21.09
C LYS A 142 -8.26 -12.25 -19.96
N GLU A 143 -7.47 -13.32 -19.84
CA GLU A 143 -7.57 -14.25 -18.73
C GLU A 143 -7.14 -13.57 -17.43
N ARG A 144 -7.84 -13.93 -16.34
CA ARG A 144 -7.52 -13.44 -15.01
C ARG A 144 -6.24 -14.12 -14.51
N MET A 145 -5.26 -13.32 -14.10
CA MET A 145 -3.97 -13.79 -13.58
C MET A 145 -3.81 -13.36 -12.13
N VAL A 146 -3.38 -14.28 -11.27
CA VAL A 146 -3.03 -14.03 -9.87
C VAL A 146 -1.54 -14.29 -9.69
N PHE A 147 -0.82 -13.31 -9.18
CA PHE A 147 0.59 -13.42 -8.83
C PHE A 147 0.74 -13.33 -7.31
N ARG A 148 1.62 -14.15 -6.73
CA ARG A 148 1.92 -14.16 -5.30
C ARG A 148 3.44 -14.14 -5.08
N ALA A 149 3.88 -13.42 -4.06
CA ALA A 149 5.25 -13.40 -3.56
C ALA A 149 5.21 -13.60 -2.04
N GLU A 150 6.02 -14.52 -1.53
CA GLU A 150 6.06 -14.81 -0.10
C GLU A 150 6.70 -13.66 0.68
N CYS A 151 6.09 -13.30 1.80
CA CYS A 151 6.61 -12.29 2.72
C CYS A 151 7.45 -12.96 3.80
N GLU A 152 8.71 -12.54 3.94
CA GLU A 152 9.67 -13.13 4.88
C GLU A 152 9.56 -12.62 6.32
N PHE A 153 8.65 -11.68 6.58
CA PHE A 153 8.38 -11.08 7.89
C PHE A 153 6.89 -11.16 8.21
#